data_AF-A0A2G9RT59-F1
#
_entry.id   AF-A0A2G9RT59-F1
#
_cell.length_a   1.000
_cell.length_b   1.000
_cell.length_c   1.000
_cell.angle_alpha   90.00
_cell.angle_beta   90.00
_cell.angle_gamma   90.00
#
_symmetry.space_group_name_H-M   'P 1'
#
loop_
_entity.id
_entity.type
_entity.pdbx_description
1 polymer ?
#
loop_
_entity_poly.entity_id
_entity_poly.type
_entity_poly.pdbx_seq_one_letter_code
_entity_poly.pdbx_strand_id
1 'polypeptide(L)' 'MNSMKENFRGTELKESFFPFQMGSEMKICFTFEKDKIFIQLPAGSPLSFPVRFPITDITYVSVEGLTTKYITLE' A
#
# COMPACT_ATOMS: atom_id res chain seq x y z
N MET A 1 3.72 6.77 3.10
CA MET A 1 2.43 6.56 2.42
C MET A 1 1.77 7.91 2.15
N ASN A 2 1.07 8.07 1.02
CA ASN A 2 0.37 9.31 0.69
C ASN A 2 -0.84 9.02 -0.21
N SER A 3 -1.68 10.02 -0.41
CA SER A 3 -2.83 10.03 -1.32
C SER A 3 -2.65 11.16 -2.34
N MET A 4 -3.08 10.94 -3.58
CA MET A 4 -3.02 11.94 -4.64
C MET A 4 -4.40 12.18 -5.24
N LYS A 5 -4.76 13.44 -5.49
CA LYS A 5 -5.96 13.84 -6.24
C LYS A 5 -5.58 14.96 -7.21
N GLU A 6 -5.95 14.82 -8.48
CA GLU A 6 -5.68 15.83 -9.52
C GLU A 6 -4.19 16.26 -9.58
N ASN A 7 -3.27 15.30 -9.45
CA ASN A 7 -1.81 15.51 -9.39
C ASN A 7 -1.29 16.25 -8.14
N PHE A 8 -2.14 16.54 -7.15
CA PHE A 8 -1.73 17.11 -5.86
C PHE A 8 -1.55 16.00 -4.82
N ARG A 9 -0.37 15.98 -4.20
CA ARG A 9 -0.06 15.08 -3.07
C ARG A 9 -0.64 15.64 -1.77
N GLY A 10 -1.20 14.77 -0.94
CA GLY A 10 -1.64 15.12 0.40
C GLY A 10 -0.52 15.07 1.44
N THR A 11 -0.90 15.06 2.72
CA THR A 11 0.04 14.92 3.84
C THR A 11 0.62 13.51 3.89
N GLU A 12 1.95 13.42 3.93
CA GLU A 12 2.67 12.17 4.04
C GLU A 12 2.52 11.54 5.43
N LEU A 13 2.25 10.22 5.47
CA LEU A 13 2.35 9.40 6.67
C LEU A 13 3.63 8.58 6.58
N LYS A 14 4.53 8.75 7.55
CA LYS A 14 5.84 8.09 7.57
C LYS A 14 5.86 6.98 8.61
N GLU A 15 6.33 5.81 8.21
CA GLU A 15 6.55 4.67 9.10
C GLU A 15 8.05 4.48 9.28
N SER A 16 8.49 4.21 10.50
CA SER A 16 9.91 4.02 10.82
C SER A 16 10.38 2.58 10.60
N PHE A 17 9.46 1.62 10.62
CA PHE A 17 9.78 0.20 10.46
C PHE A 17 9.85 -0.18 8.97
N PHE A 18 10.98 -0.75 8.54
CA PHE A 18 11.26 -1.05 7.14
C PHE A 18 11.80 -2.48 6.97
N PRO A 19 10.92 -3.49 6.79
CA PRO A 19 11.30 -4.91 6.77
C PRO A 19 11.68 -5.41 5.36
N PHE A 20 12.39 -4.60 4.58
CA PHE A 20 12.73 -4.95 3.19
C PHE A 20 14.24 -5.01 3.00
N GLN A 21 14.70 -6.06 2.33
CA GLN A 21 16.11 -6.26 2.01
C GLN A 21 16.30 -6.29 0.49
N MET A 22 17.33 -5.59 0.01
CA MET A 22 17.68 -5.58 -1.41
C MET A 22 17.97 -7.01 -1.92
N GLY A 23 17.42 -7.34 -3.09
CA GLY A 23 17.57 -8.66 -3.72
C GLY A 23 16.75 -9.79 -3.10
N SER A 24 16.01 -9.54 -2.01
CA SER A 24 15.13 -10.53 -1.41
C SER A 24 13.75 -10.56 -2.05
N GLU A 25 13.07 -11.69 -1.93
CA GLU A 25 11.65 -11.82 -2.29
C GLU A 25 10.76 -11.44 -1.10
N MET A 26 9.61 -10.86 -1.40
CA MET A 26 8.65 -10.45 -0.38
C MET A 26 7.21 -10.63 -0.85
N LYS A 27 6.29 -10.71 0.12
CA LYS A 27 4.85 -10.62 -0.10
C LYS A 27 4.30 -9.47 0.73
N ILE A 28 3.52 -8.58 0.11
CA ILE A 28 2.77 -7.53 0.79
C ILE A 28 1.30 -7.77 0.47
N CYS A 29 0.46 -7.72 1.49
CA CYS A 29 -0.99 -7.85 1.33
C CYS A 29 -1.66 -6.52 1.62
N PHE A 30 -2.65 -6.16 0.82
CA PHE A 30 -3.48 -4.97 1.00
C PHE A 30 -4.94 -5.40 1.13
N THR A 31 -5.62 -4.90 2.15
CA THR A 31 -7.06 -5.13 2.35
C THR A 31 -7.76 -3.78 2.31
N PHE A 32 -8.65 -3.59 1.33
CA PHE A 32 -9.46 -2.39 1.22
C PHE A 32 -10.71 -2.53 2.09
N GLU A 33 -10.87 -1.62 3.04
CA GLU A 33 -12.04 -1.51 3.90
C GLU A 33 -12.73 -0.15 3.68
N LYS A 34 -13.86 0.05 4.36
CA LYS A 34 -14.71 1.24 4.20
C LYS A 34 -13.97 2.56 4.46
N ASP A 35 -13.08 2.62 5.46
CA ASP A 35 -12.43 3.85 5.92
C ASP A 35 -10.89 3.81 5.86
N LYS A 36 -10.31 2.66 5.49
CA LYS A 36 -8.86 2.46 5.47
C LYS A 36 -8.43 1.34 4.53
N ILE A 37 -7.15 1.34 4.21
CA ILE A 37 -6.44 0.24 3.58
C ILE A 37 -5.52 -0.35 4.65
N PHE A 38 -5.75 -1.60 5.02
CA PHE A 38 -4.82 -2.36 5.85
C PHE A 38 -3.70 -2.94 5.00
N ILE A 39 -2.50 -2.96 5.56
CA ILE A 39 -1.29 -3.40 4.88
C ILE A 39 -0.58 -4.40 5.79
N GLN A 40 -0.50 -5.65 5.36
CA GLN A 40 0.35 -6.64 6.03
C GLN A 40 1.72 -6.70 5.34
N LEU A 41 2.76 -6.40 6.12
CA LEU A 41 4.15 -6.49 5.71
C LEU A 41 4.71 -7.90 5.95
N PRO A 42 5.86 -8.26 5.32
CA PRO A 42 6.52 -9.55 5.55
C PRO A 42 6.93 -9.80 7.01
N ALA A 43 7.16 -8.73 7.77
CA ALA A 43 7.48 -8.75 9.18
C ALA A 43 6.93 -7.49 9.87
N GLY A 44 6.92 -7.50 11.20
CA GLY A 44 6.46 -6.36 12.01
C GLY A 44 4.94 -6.31 12.18
N SER A 45 4.46 -5.20 12.74
CA SER A 45 3.03 -4.97 12.93
C SER A 45 2.37 -4.52 11.61
N PRO A 46 1.11 -4.91 11.36
CA PRO A 46 0.35 -4.38 10.24
C PRO A 46 0.25 -2.85 10.30
N LEU A 47 0.18 -2.24 9.11
CA LEU A 47 -0.03 -0.80 8.96
C LEU A 47 -1.45 -0.53 8.48
N SER A 48 -1.91 0.71 8.64
CA SER A 48 -3.18 1.18 8.09
C SER A 48 -3.03 2.56 7.48
N PHE A 49 -3.65 2.78 6.32
CA PHE A 49 -3.71 4.07 5.66
C PHE A 49 -5.18 4.51 5.49
N PRO A 50 -5.59 5.71 5.91
CA PRO A 50 -6.98 6.13 5.82
C PRO A 50 -7.42 6.36 4.37
N VAL A 51 -8.66 5.97 4.05
CA VAL A 51 -9.31 6.31 2.78
C VAL A 51 -9.72 7.78 2.84
N ARG A 52 -8.94 8.64 2.18
CA ARG A 52 -9.08 10.11 2.25
C ARG A 52 -10.08 10.69 1.25
N PHE A 53 -10.58 9.87 0.33
CA PHE A 53 -11.51 10.27 -0.72
C PHE A 53 -12.69 9.30 -0.76
N PRO A 54 -13.89 9.76 -1.13
CA PRO A 54 -15.05 8.89 -1.25
C PRO A 54 -14.90 7.98 -2.48
N ILE A 55 -14.39 6.78 -2.26
CA ILE A 55 -14.26 5.72 -3.27
C ILE A 55 -14.94 4.45 -2.76
N THR A 56 -15.57 3.72 -3.67
CA THR A 56 -16.22 2.43 -3.37
C THR A 56 -15.40 1.24 -3.85
N ASP A 57 -14.52 1.46 -4.82
CA ASP A 57 -13.77 0.41 -5.51
C ASP A 57 -12.37 0.90 -5.86
N ILE A 58 -11.42 -0.03 -5.92
CA ILE A 58 -10.09 0.19 -6.46
C ILE A 58 -10.05 -0.39 -7.88
N THR A 59 -9.99 0.48 -8.88
CA THR A 59 -10.03 0.09 -10.31
C THR A 59 -8.65 0.03 -10.96
N TYR A 60 -7.60 0.39 -10.21
CA TYR A 60 -6.23 0.49 -10.74
C TYR A 60 -5.20 0.10 -9.68
N VAL A 61 -4.24 -0.73 -10.10
CA VAL A 61 -3.05 -1.11 -9.32
C VAL A 61 -1.84 -1.05 -10.25
N SER A 62 -0.75 -0.43 -9.79
CA SER A 62 0.56 -0.46 -10.45
C SER A 62 1.65 -0.74 -9.43
N VAL A 63 2.75 -1.33 -9.91
CA VAL A 63 3.96 -1.56 -9.12
C VAL A 63 5.13 -0.94 -9.88
N GLU A 64 5.84 -0.05 -9.20
CA GLU A 64 7.02 0.65 -9.73
C GLU A 64 8.24 0.35 -8.86
N GLY A 65 9.43 0.30 -9.46
CA GLY A 65 10.69 0.09 -8.73
C GLY A 65 10.92 -1.32 -8.19
N LEU A 66 10.07 -2.30 -8.53
CA LEU A 66 10.20 -3.71 -8.14
C LEU A 66 9.97 -4.65 -9.34
N THR A 67 10.66 -5.79 -9.35
CA THR A 67 10.34 -6.89 -10.27
C THR A 67 9.15 -7.67 -9.73
N THR A 68 7.97 -7.44 -10.31
CA THR A 68 6.74 -8.13 -9.91
C THR A 68 6.76 -9.58 -10.39
N LYS A 69 6.62 -10.53 -9.48
CA LYS A 69 6.45 -11.94 -9.83
C LYS A 69 4.98 -12.32 -10.03
N TYR A 70 4.13 -11.95 -9.08
CA TYR A 70 2.71 -12.27 -9.08
C TYR A 70 1.90 -11.13 -8.46
N ILE A 71 0.67 -10.94 -8.95
CA ILE A 71 -0.37 -10.15 -8.32
C ILE A 71 -1.61 -11.04 -8.26
N THR A 72 -2.20 -11.17 -7.08
CA THR A 72 -3.42 -11.95 -6.85
C THR A 72 -4.47 -11.02 -6.26
N LEU A 73 -5.69 -11.09 -6.78
CA LEU A 73 -6.87 -10.39 -6.27
C LEU A 73 -7.84 -11.45 -5.75
N GLU A 74 -8.29 -11.29 -4.51
CA GLU A 74 -9.22 -12.17 -3.81
C GLU A 74 -10.56 -11.48 -3.57
#